data_AF-S0PFC0-F1
#
_entry.id   AF-S0PFC0-F1
#
_cell.length_a   1.000
_cell.length_b   1.000
_cell.length_c   1.000
_cell.angle_alpha   90.00
_cell.angle_beta   90.00
_cell.angle_gamma   90.00
#
_symmetry.space_group_name_H-M   'P 1'
#
loop_
_entity.id
_entity.type
_entity.pdbx_description
1 polymer ?
#
loop_
_entity_poly.entity_id
_entity_poly.type
_entity_poly.pdbx_seq_one_letter_code
_entity_poly.pdbx_strand_id
1 'polypeptide(L)'
;MSQVYRLRYRRFMIWIGVLIVGVYLFSGYSAQRSWHNQQTYLYSADFSYTPEMGQQYDNDGNLTHTLTKQEYVKQSLTYFTTGEDISYAYVTPFTQNMLLYMMPLVMIIIGFLAFFLDQKSQFNRFLFSLPFSRKRLYLEKLGHIVLPILLSLVIGIFGYTTIVYTMIPQPYFNAEIMEIALSGCSHFITLVVALCLGIFLGVSLGNALSATLFLALFLFTLNATLNSFYSNLIGLFSSANHAILLDNWLLFYPGKTSSTPLAILINFALCVVFLAISYVVFRSISMENEGSFLTVPNYRHLYFSLGSITSIVYLVCTSAMWRHDSYLTPTDYIFAGIFLLIVPFILGILIYFSSIKYKIEQIRQKKQNSPS
;
A
#
# COMPACT_ATOMS: atom_id res chain seq x y z
N MET A 1 23.81 -23.06 1.69
CA MET A 1 22.61 -22.33 1.24
C MET A 1 22.50 -20.95 1.90
N SER A 2 22.34 -20.87 3.23
CA SER A 2 22.30 -19.58 3.96
C SER A 2 23.49 -18.65 3.66
N GLN A 3 24.72 -19.18 3.56
CA GLN A 3 25.89 -18.37 3.18
C GLN A 3 25.76 -17.67 1.81
N VAL A 4 25.15 -18.34 0.82
CA VAL A 4 24.93 -17.79 -0.52
C VAL A 4 23.99 -16.58 -0.45
N TYR A 5 22.85 -16.74 0.21
CA TYR A 5 21.89 -15.64 0.38
C TYR A 5 22.44 -14.50 1.23
N ARG A 6 23.20 -14.81 2.28
CA ARG A 6 23.87 -13.81 3.10
C ARG A 6 24.85 -12.98 2.27
N LEU A 7 25.70 -13.61 1.46
CA LEU A 7 26.64 -12.89 0.60
C LEU A 7 25.91 -12.02 -0.43
N ARG A 8 24.81 -12.52 -1.00
CA ARG A 8 24.01 -11.82 -1.99
C ARG A 8 23.27 -10.61 -1.44
N TYR A 9 22.55 -10.75 -0.33
CA TYR A 9 21.62 -9.71 0.13
C TYR A 9 22.11 -8.88 1.31
N ARG A 10 23.15 -9.28 2.05
CA ARG A 10 23.53 -8.61 3.31
C ARG A 10 23.66 -7.10 3.18
N ARG A 11 24.39 -6.60 2.18
CA ARG A 11 24.59 -5.15 2.01
C ARG A 11 23.29 -4.44 1.68
N PHE A 12 22.50 -5.02 0.78
CA PHE A 12 21.21 -4.48 0.37
C PHE A 12 20.20 -4.44 1.52
N MET A 13 20.14 -5.49 2.34
CA MET A 13 19.27 -5.56 3.52
C MET A 13 19.67 -4.56 4.61
N ILE A 14 20.97 -4.31 4.81
CA ILE A 14 21.42 -3.27 5.75
C ILE A 14 20.94 -1.90 5.29
N TRP A 15 21.13 -1.55 4.02
CA TRP A 15 20.68 -0.26 3.50
C TRP A 15 19.16 -0.08 3.54
N ILE A 16 18.41 -1.13 3.19
CA ILE A 16 16.94 -1.10 3.32
C ILE A 16 16.54 -0.94 4.78
N GLY A 17 17.17 -1.66 5.71
CA GLY A 17 16.86 -1.55 7.12
C GLY A 17 17.12 -0.16 7.67
N VAL A 18 18.27 0.43 7.34
CA VAL A 18 18.61 1.82 7.68
C VAL A 18 17.61 2.81 7.09
N LEU A 19 17.20 2.61 5.83
CA LEU A 19 16.21 3.48 5.18
C LEU A 19 14.84 3.39 5.88
N ILE A 20 14.35 2.18 6.16
CA ILE A 20 13.09 1.98 6.87
C ILE A 20 13.13 2.66 8.23
N VAL A 21 14.12 2.31 9.06
CA VAL A 21 14.24 2.89 10.42
C VAL A 21 14.41 4.41 10.34
N GLY A 22 15.24 4.91 9.42
CA GLY A 22 15.48 6.33 9.21
C GLY A 22 14.20 7.10 8.85
N VAL A 23 13.34 6.55 7.99
CA VAL A 23 12.06 7.15 7.62
C VAL A 23 11.13 7.30 8.83
N TYR A 24 11.05 6.30 9.70
CA TYR A 24 10.21 6.38 10.91
C TYR A 24 10.77 7.36 11.93
N LEU A 25 12.08 7.32 12.20
CA LEU A 25 12.72 8.24 13.14
C LEU A 25 12.61 9.69 12.65
N PHE A 26 12.82 9.93 11.35
CA PHE A 26 12.63 11.23 10.74
C PHE A 26 11.17 11.69 10.82
N SER A 27 10.22 10.80 10.54
CA SER A 27 8.78 11.10 10.67
C SER A 27 8.41 11.49 12.10
N GLY A 28 8.92 10.77 13.10
CA GLY A 28 8.68 11.07 14.52
C GLY A 28 9.30 12.40 14.93
N TYR A 29 10.54 12.65 14.53
CA TYR A 29 11.23 13.92 14.78
C TYR A 29 10.52 15.11 14.10
N SER A 30 10.05 14.92 12.87
CA SER A 30 9.30 15.92 12.13
C SER A 30 7.94 16.22 12.79
N ALA A 31 7.25 15.18 13.27
CA ALA A 31 5.95 15.33 13.91
C ALA A 31 6.05 16.12 15.22
N GLN A 32 6.99 15.77 16.10
CA GLN A 32 7.19 16.52 17.34
C GLN A 32 7.62 17.98 17.06
N ARG A 33 8.45 18.22 16.02
CA ARG A 33 8.89 19.57 15.68
C ARG A 33 7.75 20.42 15.15
N SER A 34 6.91 19.84 14.29
CA SER A 34 5.69 20.47 13.79
C SER A 34 4.77 20.87 14.94
N TRP A 35 4.58 19.95 15.91
CA TRP A 35 3.80 20.20 17.11
C TRP A 35 4.35 21.36 17.98
N HIS A 36 5.65 21.36 18.29
CA HIS A 36 6.28 22.43 19.08
C HIS A 36 6.28 23.79 18.37
N ASN A 37 6.43 23.80 17.04
CA ASN A 37 6.31 25.03 16.25
C ASN A 37 4.89 25.61 16.35
N GLN A 38 3.87 24.75 16.23
CA GLN A 38 2.47 25.16 16.39
C GLN A 38 2.20 25.67 17.80
N GLN A 39 2.72 24.99 18.83
CA GLN A 39 2.64 25.45 20.21
C GLN A 39 3.27 26.84 20.37
N THR A 40 4.50 27.02 19.88
CA THR A 40 5.22 28.30 19.98
C THR A 40 4.44 29.43 19.30
N TYR A 41 3.84 29.17 18.14
CA TYR A 41 3.00 30.13 17.44
C TYR A 41 1.73 30.48 18.22
N LEU A 42 0.98 29.49 18.71
CA LEU A 42 -0.28 29.71 19.44
C LEU A 42 -0.11 30.47 20.76
N TYR A 43 1.09 30.44 21.35
CA TYR A 43 1.47 31.20 22.55
C TYR A 43 2.27 32.48 22.24
N SER A 44 2.54 32.80 20.97
CA SER A 44 3.27 34.03 20.60
C SER A 44 2.37 35.26 20.63
N ALA A 45 3.00 36.44 20.60
CA ALA A 45 2.28 37.71 20.46
C ALA A 45 1.64 37.89 19.08
N ASP A 46 2.12 37.15 18.07
CA ASP A 46 1.63 37.23 16.69
C ASP A 46 0.28 36.52 16.53
N PHE A 47 -0.04 35.56 17.39
CA PHE A 47 -1.30 34.85 17.34
C PHE A 47 -2.44 35.63 17.99
N SER A 48 -3.35 36.12 17.15
CA SER A 48 -4.59 36.78 17.55
C SER A 48 -5.78 35.85 17.33
N TYR A 49 -6.34 35.35 18.44
CA TYR A 49 -7.55 34.55 18.41
C TYR A 49 -8.78 35.41 18.11
N THR A 50 -9.61 34.99 17.15
CA THR A 50 -10.95 35.55 16.93
C THR A 50 -12.00 34.49 17.25
N PRO A 51 -13.18 34.86 17.83
CA PRO A 51 -14.25 33.93 18.15
C PRO A 51 -14.68 33.03 16.98
N GLU A 52 -14.62 33.57 15.76
CA GLU A 52 -14.91 32.86 14.50
C GLU A 52 -14.04 31.61 14.30
N MET A 53 -12.77 31.63 14.75
CA MET A 53 -11.89 30.46 14.65
C MET A 53 -12.34 29.29 15.53
N GLY A 54 -13.05 29.59 16.62
CA GLY A 54 -13.53 28.60 17.60
C GLY A 54 -15.00 28.23 17.46
N GLN A 55 -15.70 28.71 16.42
CA GLN A 55 -17.11 28.38 16.21
C GLN A 55 -17.27 26.91 15.85
N GLN A 56 -18.17 26.23 16.55
CA GLN A 56 -18.57 24.84 16.33
C GLN A 56 -19.98 24.79 15.77
N TYR A 57 -20.19 24.05 14.68
CA TYR A 57 -21.50 23.85 14.07
C TYR A 57 -22.05 22.45 14.37
N ASP A 58 -23.34 22.20 14.19
CA ASP A 58 -23.90 20.84 14.12
C ASP A 58 -23.96 20.35 12.66
N ASN A 59 -24.48 19.13 12.46
CA ASN A 59 -24.68 18.56 11.13
C ASN A 59 -25.72 19.32 10.28
N ASP A 60 -26.56 20.13 10.93
CA ASP A 60 -27.59 20.96 10.29
C ASP A 60 -27.07 22.39 9.99
N GLY A 61 -25.81 22.68 10.34
CA GLY A 61 -25.15 23.97 10.12
C GLY A 61 -25.48 25.04 11.17
N ASN A 62 -26.09 24.68 12.30
CA ASN A 62 -26.35 25.61 13.40
C ASN A 62 -25.13 25.74 14.32
N LEU A 63 -24.83 26.95 14.77
CA LEU A 63 -23.78 27.19 15.76
C LEU A 63 -24.17 26.54 17.10
N THR A 64 -23.39 25.56 17.55
CA THR A 64 -23.61 24.83 18.81
C THR A 64 -22.79 25.43 19.97
N HIS A 65 -21.53 25.77 19.71
CA HIS A 65 -20.61 26.23 20.73
C HIS A 65 -19.55 27.16 20.15
N THR A 66 -18.98 28.07 20.95
CA THR A 66 -17.82 28.88 20.56
C THR A 66 -16.74 28.67 21.61
N LEU A 67 -15.66 28.02 21.19
CA LEU A 67 -14.52 27.69 22.05
C LEU A 67 -13.88 28.98 22.58
N THR A 68 -13.48 29.00 23.84
CA THR A 68 -12.57 30.05 24.34
C THR A 68 -11.19 29.94 23.68
N LYS A 69 -10.36 31.00 23.75
CA LYS A 69 -8.95 30.94 23.28
C LYS A 69 -8.20 29.74 23.85
N GLN A 70 -8.42 29.42 25.14
CA GLN A 70 -7.73 28.31 25.80
C GLN A 70 -8.19 26.95 25.26
N GLU A 71 -9.49 26.78 25.02
CA GLU A 71 -10.04 25.56 24.44
C GLU A 71 -9.60 25.39 22.98
N TYR A 72 -9.60 26.47 22.19
CA TYR A 72 -9.07 26.47 20.83
C TYR A 72 -7.61 26.03 20.79
N VAL A 73 -6.75 26.60 21.66
CA VAL A 73 -5.33 26.24 21.72
C VAL A 73 -5.16 24.79 22.15
N LYS A 74 -5.92 24.33 23.16
CA LYS A 74 -5.87 22.94 23.62
C LYS A 74 -6.24 21.98 22.49
N GLN A 75 -7.34 22.24 21.79
CA GLN A 75 -7.81 21.42 20.68
C GLN A 75 -6.84 21.43 19.49
N SER A 76 -6.28 22.58 19.15
CA SER A 76 -5.26 22.72 18.08
C SER A 76 -3.96 21.98 18.38
N LEU A 77 -3.65 21.79 19.66
CA LEU A 77 -2.45 21.07 20.12
C LEU A 77 -2.72 19.59 20.42
N THR A 78 -3.97 19.13 20.48
CA THR A 78 -4.27 17.70 20.61
C THR A 78 -3.63 16.92 19.46
N TYR A 79 -2.85 15.87 19.78
CA TYR A 79 -2.03 15.19 18.78
C TYR A 79 -2.84 14.29 17.83
N PHE A 80 -3.77 13.51 18.38
CA PHE A 80 -4.67 12.64 17.60
C PHE A 80 -6.04 13.29 17.51
N THR A 81 -6.27 14.12 16.50
CA THR A 81 -7.59 14.69 16.20
C THR A 81 -8.38 13.76 15.31
N THR A 82 -9.60 13.42 15.68
CA THR A 82 -10.52 12.68 14.80
C THR A 82 -11.30 13.64 13.90
N GLY A 83 -11.90 13.11 12.83
CA GLY A 83 -12.74 13.91 11.93
C GLY A 83 -13.90 14.59 12.67
N GLU A 84 -14.46 13.96 13.70
CA GLU A 84 -15.51 14.55 14.55
C GLU A 84 -14.99 15.70 15.41
N ASP A 85 -13.73 15.63 15.88
CA ASP A 85 -13.09 16.71 16.63
C ASP A 85 -12.79 17.94 15.75
N ILE A 86 -12.62 17.78 14.44
CA ILE A 86 -12.25 18.86 13.49
C ILE A 86 -13.47 19.35 12.69
N SER A 87 -14.48 18.50 12.50
CA SER A 87 -15.69 18.74 11.69
C SER A 87 -16.41 20.03 12.05
N TYR A 88 -16.31 20.44 13.31
CA TYR A 88 -17.14 21.52 13.81
C TYR A 88 -16.38 22.84 13.94
N ALA A 89 -15.06 22.86 14.13
CA ALA A 89 -14.29 24.10 14.29
C ALA A 89 -13.21 24.28 13.21
N TYR A 90 -12.93 25.55 12.83
CA TYR A 90 -11.79 25.93 11.99
C TYR A 90 -10.45 25.82 12.75
N VAL A 91 -10.19 24.63 13.28
CA VAL A 91 -8.92 24.26 13.91
C VAL A 91 -7.93 23.98 12.80
N THR A 92 -6.77 24.62 12.87
CA THR A 92 -5.64 24.32 11.97
C THR A 92 -4.73 23.31 12.67
N PRO A 93 -4.90 22.00 12.43
CA PRO A 93 -4.01 21.01 13.02
C PRO A 93 -2.59 21.21 12.47
N PHE A 94 -1.59 20.92 13.30
CA PHE A 94 -0.21 20.85 12.84
C PHE A 94 -0.07 19.74 11.80
N THR A 95 0.78 19.95 10.79
CA THR A 95 0.94 18.97 9.72
C THR A 95 1.64 17.73 10.23
N GLN A 96 0.95 16.59 10.19
CA GLN A 96 1.58 15.29 10.37
C GLN A 96 2.37 14.93 9.10
N ASN A 97 3.53 14.30 9.29
CA ASN A 97 4.44 14.00 8.19
C ASN A 97 3.81 12.97 7.23
N MET A 98 3.55 13.36 5.98
CA MET A 98 2.95 12.50 4.95
C MET A 98 3.84 11.33 4.50
N LEU A 99 5.10 11.28 4.91
CA LEU A 99 6.06 10.25 4.47
C LEU A 99 5.64 8.83 4.87
N LEU A 100 4.98 8.66 6.02
CA LEU A 100 4.50 7.34 6.46
C LEU A 100 3.37 6.80 5.56
N TYR A 101 2.54 7.68 4.97
CA TYR A 101 1.52 7.26 4.01
C TYR A 101 2.09 6.64 2.74
N MET A 102 3.35 6.95 2.40
CA MET A 102 4.03 6.39 1.23
C MET A 102 4.71 5.04 1.52
N MET A 103 4.81 4.63 2.79
CA MET A 103 5.51 3.39 3.18
C MET A 103 4.93 2.11 2.55
N PRO A 104 3.60 1.93 2.37
CA PRO A 104 3.09 0.76 1.65
C PRO A 104 3.63 0.66 0.22
N LEU A 105 3.73 1.79 -0.50
CA LEU A 105 4.29 1.82 -1.86
C LEU A 105 5.77 1.41 -1.85
N VAL A 106 6.53 1.92 -0.88
CA VAL A 106 7.94 1.54 -0.68
C VAL A 106 8.06 0.04 -0.39
N MET A 107 7.17 -0.54 0.43
CA MET A 107 7.15 -1.98 0.70
C MET A 107 6.82 -2.82 -0.54
N ILE A 108 5.88 -2.38 -1.39
CA ILE A 108 5.59 -3.03 -2.67
C ILE A 108 6.84 -3.02 -3.57
N ILE A 109 7.53 -1.88 -3.67
CA ILE A 109 8.76 -1.75 -4.47
C ILE A 109 9.85 -2.69 -3.94
N ILE A 110 10.10 -2.69 -2.63
CA ILE A 110 11.12 -3.56 -2.01
C ILE A 110 10.78 -5.03 -2.25
N GLY A 111 9.53 -5.44 -2.04
CA GLY A 111 9.06 -6.81 -2.28
C GLY A 111 9.21 -7.23 -3.74
N PHE A 112 8.86 -6.33 -4.67
CA PHE A 112 9.01 -6.56 -6.10
C PHE A 112 10.47 -6.76 -6.48
N LEU A 113 11.34 -5.82 -6.12
CA LEU A 113 12.77 -5.86 -6.45
C LEU A 113 13.46 -7.10 -5.87
N ALA A 114 13.07 -7.52 -4.66
CA ALA A 114 13.64 -8.68 -3.99
C ALA A 114 13.56 -9.97 -4.82
N PHE A 115 12.50 -10.18 -5.60
CA PHE A 115 12.37 -11.35 -6.48
C PHE A 115 12.71 -11.06 -7.93
N PHE A 116 12.34 -9.88 -8.41
CA PHE A 116 12.54 -9.49 -9.80
C PHE A 116 14.02 -9.35 -10.18
N LEU A 117 14.84 -8.75 -9.32
CA LEU A 117 16.27 -8.54 -9.62
C LEU A 117 17.04 -9.86 -9.76
N ASP A 118 16.67 -10.89 -9.01
CA ASP A 118 17.31 -12.20 -9.12
C ASP A 118 16.90 -12.97 -10.37
N GLN A 119 15.71 -12.71 -10.89
CA GLN A 119 15.34 -13.18 -12.21
C GLN A 119 16.15 -12.46 -13.29
N LYS A 120 16.34 -11.14 -13.18
CA LYS A 120 17.06 -10.35 -14.19
C LYS A 120 18.57 -10.60 -14.20
N SER A 121 19.16 -10.82 -13.04
CA SER A 121 20.59 -11.11 -12.90
C SER A 121 20.95 -12.58 -13.11
N GLN A 122 20.02 -13.40 -13.59
CA GLN A 122 20.18 -14.85 -13.80
C GLN A 122 20.56 -15.65 -12.54
N PHE A 123 20.42 -15.04 -11.36
CA PHE A 123 20.71 -15.68 -10.09
C PHE A 123 19.77 -16.86 -9.83
N ASN A 124 18.52 -16.80 -10.29
CA ASN A 124 17.60 -17.92 -10.24
C ASN A 124 18.13 -19.16 -11.00
N ARG A 125 18.85 -18.98 -12.12
CA ARG A 125 19.45 -20.11 -12.86
C ARG A 125 20.50 -20.82 -12.01
N PHE A 126 21.38 -20.04 -11.38
CA PHE A 126 22.36 -20.56 -10.43
C PHE A 126 21.70 -21.25 -9.24
N LEU A 127 20.64 -20.66 -8.66
CA LEU A 127 19.92 -21.27 -7.55
C LEU A 127 19.28 -22.60 -7.93
N PHE A 128 18.74 -22.72 -9.15
CA PHE A 128 18.08 -23.94 -9.62
C PHE A 128 19.05 -25.05 -10.06
N SER A 129 20.34 -24.76 -10.26
CA SER A 129 21.35 -25.78 -10.50
C SER A 129 21.90 -26.40 -9.20
N LEU A 130 21.60 -25.81 -8.04
CA LEU A 130 21.97 -26.36 -6.74
C LEU A 130 21.14 -27.61 -6.40
N PRO A 131 21.66 -28.57 -5.60
CA PRO A 131 20.98 -29.81 -5.23
C PRO A 131 19.87 -29.61 -4.17
N PHE A 132 19.28 -28.42 -4.09
CA PHE A 132 18.23 -28.09 -3.12
C PHE A 132 16.85 -28.02 -3.78
N SER A 133 15.81 -28.41 -3.05
CA SER A 133 14.44 -28.29 -3.54
C SER A 133 14.01 -26.83 -3.73
N ARG A 134 13.15 -26.57 -4.72
CA ARG A 134 12.54 -25.26 -4.98
C ARG A 134 11.86 -24.67 -3.74
N LYS A 135 11.20 -25.52 -2.93
CA LYS A 135 10.61 -25.15 -1.64
C LYS A 135 11.64 -24.58 -0.67
N ARG A 136 12.76 -25.28 -0.51
CA ARG A 136 13.83 -24.85 0.39
C ARG A 136 14.45 -23.53 -0.11
N LEU A 137 14.69 -23.40 -1.41
CA LEU A 137 15.20 -22.17 -2.04
C LEU A 137 14.30 -20.96 -1.74
N TYR A 138 12.99 -21.15 -1.93
CA TYR A 138 12.01 -20.10 -1.67
C TYR A 138 11.96 -19.67 -0.19
N LEU A 139 11.83 -20.63 0.74
CA LEU A 139 11.73 -20.34 2.18
C LEU A 139 13.00 -19.69 2.74
N GLU A 140 14.17 -20.18 2.33
CA GLU A 140 15.45 -19.61 2.74
C GLU A 140 15.63 -18.19 2.22
N LYS A 141 15.22 -17.92 0.98
CA LYS A 141 15.23 -16.56 0.43
C LYS A 141 14.30 -15.64 1.23
N LEU A 142 13.07 -16.06 1.52
CA LEU A 142 12.15 -15.27 2.35
C LEU A 142 12.77 -14.98 3.72
N GLY A 143 13.36 -15.97 4.38
CA GLY A 143 14.01 -15.78 5.68
C GLY A 143 15.13 -14.74 5.66
N HIS A 144 15.93 -14.68 4.59
CA HIS A 144 17.04 -13.73 4.50
C HIS A 144 16.64 -12.31 4.05
N ILE A 145 15.46 -12.16 3.44
CA ILE A 145 14.97 -10.86 2.93
C ILE A 145 13.86 -10.30 3.82
N VAL A 146 12.81 -11.08 4.04
CA VAL A 146 11.61 -10.63 4.76
C VAL A 146 11.95 -10.39 6.22
N LEU A 147 12.67 -11.29 6.90
CA LEU A 147 12.92 -11.15 8.34
C LEU A 147 13.67 -9.85 8.70
N PRO A 148 14.79 -9.46 8.03
CA PRO A 148 15.42 -8.16 8.29
C PRO A 148 14.50 -6.96 8.05
N ILE A 149 13.64 -7.02 7.03
CA ILE A 149 12.67 -5.96 6.74
C ILE A 149 11.64 -5.87 7.88
N LEU A 150 11.09 -7.00 8.32
CA LEU A 150 10.13 -7.04 9.43
C LEU A 150 10.74 -6.50 10.72
N LEU A 151 11.97 -6.89 11.05
CA LEU A 151 12.68 -6.37 12.22
C LEU A 151 12.91 -4.86 12.11
N SER A 152 13.28 -4.37 10.94
CA SER A 152 13.47 -2.93 10.69
C SER A 152 12.15 -2.15 10.84
N LEU A 153 11.03 -2.73 10.39
CA LEU A 153 9.70 -2.14 10.60
C LEU A 153 9.34 -2.08 12.08
N VAL A 154 9.55 -3.16 12.85
CA VAL A 154 9.29 -3.17 14.30
C VAL A 154 10.12 -2.09 15.00
N ILE A 155 11.42 -2.02 14.71
CA ILE A 155 12.32 -1.01 15.29
C ILE A 155 11.89 0.40 14.87
N GLY A 156 11.54 0.60 13.60
CA GLY A 156 11.10 1.89 13.08
C GLY A 156 9.80 2.36 13.74
N ILE A 157 8.76 1.52 13.76
CA ILE A 157 7.47 1.83 14.37
C ILE A 157 7.65 2.16 15.85
N PHE A 158 8.41 1.35 16.58
CA PHE A 158 8.72 1.60 18.00
C PHE A 158 9.49 2.90 18.20
N GLY A 159 10.47 3.20 17.33
CA GLY A 159 11.21 4.46 17.36
C GLY A 159 10.32 5.68 17.13
N TYR A 160 9.42 5.61 16.13
CA TYR A 160 8.44 6.66 15.87
C TYR A 160 7.54 6.89 17.09
N THR A 161 6.91 5.84 17.63
CA THR A 161 5.97 5.97 18.76
C THR A 161 6.67 6.49 20.00
N THR A 162 7.91 6.04 20.27
CA THR A 162 8.71 6.52 21.41
C THR A 162 9.01 8.01 21.31
N ILE A 163 9.43 8.49 20.13
CA ILE A 163 9.71 9.92 19.92
C ILE A 163 8.47 10.75 20.20
N VAL A 164 7.34 10.38 19.60
CA VAL A 164 6.10 11.16 19.75
C VAL A 164 5.60 11.10 21.21
N TYR A 165 5.59 9.92 21.83
CA TYR A 165 5.12 9.73 23.20
C TYR A 165 5.95 10.51 24.25
N THR A 166 7.27 10.58 24.05
CA THR A 166 8.18 11.23 25.00
C THR A 166 8.32 12.73 24.79
N MET A 167 8.16 13.21 23.54
CA MET A 167 8.38 14.61 23.20
C MET A 167 7.09 15.45 23.23
N ILE A 168 5.91 14.82 23.22
CA ILE A 168 4.64 15.54 23.28
C ILE A 168 4.07 15.46 24.70
N PRO A 169 3.74 16.60 25.34
CA PRO A 169 3.22 16.60 26.70
C PRO A 169 1.87 15.87 26.82
N GLN A 170 1.72 15.10 27.90
CA GLN A 170 0.54 14.27 28.20
C GLN A 170 -0.83 14.99 28.10
N PRO A 171 -0.98 16.29 28.46
CA PRO A 171 -2.26 16.98 28.30
C PRO A 171 -2.78 17.04 26.86
N TYR A 172 -1.87 16.91 25.88
CA TYR A 172 -2.15 17.00 24.46
C TYR A 172 -2.02 15.65 23.75
N PHE A 173 -1.42 14.65 24.41
CA PHE A 173 -1.25 13.32 23.90
C PHE A 173 -2.45 12.43 24.29
N ASN A 174 -3.52 12.52 23.52
CA ASN A 174 -4.83 11.98 23.83
C ASN A 174 -5.05 10.51 23.42
N ALA A 175 -4.02 9.66 23.57
CA ALA A 175 -4.11 8.23 23.30
C ALA A 175 -3.43 7.42 24.40
N GLU A 176 -4.03 6.27 24.74
CA GLU A 176 -3.45 5.31 25.65
C GLU A 176 -2.33 4.51 24.98
N ILE A 177 -1.39 4.00 25.79
CA ILE A 177 -0.27 3.18 25.29
C ILE A 177 -0.78 1.94 24.55
N MET A 178 -1.87 1.34 25.03
CA MET A 178 -2.48 0.16 24.39
C MET A 178 -3.05 0.49 23.02
N GLU A 179 -3.73 1.64 22.87
CA GLU A 179 -4.27 2.10 21.59
C GLU A 179 -3.14 2.25 20.55
N ILE A 180 -2.02 2.86 20.96
CA ILE A 180 -0.84 3.05 20.10
C ILE A 180 -0.18 1.72 19.74
N ALA A 181 -0.09 0.79 20.68
CA ALA A 181 0.47 -0.53 20.43
C ALA A 181 -0.38 -1.31 19.42
N LEU A 182 -1.70 -1.32 19.59
CA LEU A 182 -2.64 -1.97 18.66
C LEU A 182 -2.60 -1.30 17.28
N SER A 183 -2.60 0.03 17.24
CA SER A 183 -2.45 0.82 16.03
C SER A 183 -1.13 0.51 15.30
N GLY A 184 -0.02 0.43 16.04
CA GLY A 184 1.28 0.03 15.52
C GLY A 184 1.27 -1.38 14.91
N CYS A 185 0.59 -2.33 15.55
CA CYS A 185 0.41 -3.69 15.03
C CYS A 185 -0.44 -3.71 13.75
N SER A 186 -1.52 -2.93 13.70
CA SER A 186 -2.35 -2.76 12.50
C SER A 186 -1.56 -2.16 11.34
N HIS A 187 -0.79 -1.11 11.60
CA HIS A 187 0.09 -0.51 10.62
C HIS A 187 1.15 -1.50 10.12
N PHE A 188 1.78 -2.25 11.04
CA PHE A 188 2.73 -3.30 10.70
C PHE A 188 2.11 -4.33 9.75
N ILE A 189 0.92 -4.88 10.06
CA ILE A 189 0.31 -5.91 9.20
C ILE A 189 -0.06 -5.36 7.83
N THR A 190 -0.53 -4.11 7.72
CA THR A 190 -0.77 -3.43 6.44
C THR A 190 0.52 -3.37 5.59
N LEU A 191 1.66 -3.05 6.20
CA LEU A 191 2.94 -3.02 5.49
C LEU A 191 3.44 -4.42 5.10
N VAL A 192 3.16 -5.45 5.90
CA VAL A 192 3.47 -6.83 5.53
C VAL A 192 2.63 -7.28 4.33
N VAL A 193 1.34 -6.93 4.27
CA VAL A 193 0.50 -7.19 3.09
C VAL A 193 1.09 -6.53 1.84
N ALA A 194 1.48 -5.26 1.94
CA ALA A 194 2.10 -4.52 0.85
C ALA A 194 3.41 -5.16 0.36
N LEU A 195 4.27 -5.61 1.29
CA LEU A 195 5.49 -6.36 0.97
C LEU A 195 5.19 -7.67 0.26
N CYS A 196 4.21 -8.45 0.75
CA CYS A 196 3.78 -9.71 0.14
C CYS A 196 3.22 -9.53 -1.27
N LEU A 197 2.42 -8.47 -1.49
CA LEU A 197 1.94 -8.08 -2.81
C LEU A 197 3.11 -7.77 -3.75
N GLY A 198 4.10 -7.00 -3.28
CA GLY A 198 5.34 -6.74 -4.02
C GLY A 198 6.06 -8.03 -4.42
N ILE A 199 6.27 -8.94 -3.47
CA ILE A 199 6.90 -10.25 -3.71
C ILE A 199 6.14 -11.03 -4.79
N PHE A 200 4.82 -11.08 -4.69
CA PHE A 200 3.96 -11.72 -5.68
C PHE A 200 4.16 -11.14 -7.08
N LEU A 201 4.12 -9.82 -7.23
CA LEU A 201 4.37 -9.16 -8.51
C LEU A 201 5.79 -9.45 -9.02
N GLY A 202 6.79 -9.42 -8.14
CA GLY A 202 8.20 -9.63 -8.47
C GLY A 202 8.53 -11.05 -8.96
N VAL A 203 7.80 -12.06 -8.47
CA VAL A 203 7.93 -13.45 -8.95
C VAL A 203 7.13 -13.69 -10.24
N SER A 204 6.03 -12.96 -10.42
CA SER A 204 5.06 -13.23 -11.49
C SER A 204 5.40 -12.52 -12.80
N LEU A 205 6.01 -11.35 -12.74
CA LEU A 205 6.34 -10.53 -13.90
C LEU A 205 7.73 -10.87 -14.44
N GLY A 206 7.81 -11.20 -15.73
CA GLY A 206 9.01 -11.72 -16.37
C GLY A 206 9.80 -10.70 -17.16
N ASN A 207 9.17 -9.94 -18.07
CA ASN A 207 9.89 -9.03 -18.95
C ASN A 207 10.29 -7.72 -18.23
N ALA A 208 11.53 -7.27 -18.43
CA ALA A 208 12.12 -6.13 -17.72
C ALA A 208 11.30 -4.85 -17.87
N LEU A 209 11.12 -4.41 -19.13
CA LEU A 209 10.47 -3.16 -19.48
C LEU A 209 8.99 -3.18 -19.08
N SER A 210 8.28 -4.23 -19.46
CA SER A 210 6.84 -4.30 -19.22
C SER A 210 6.51 -4.45 -17.74
N ALA A 211 7.33 -5.17 -16.96
CA ALA A 211 7.11 -5.31 -15.53
C ALA A 211 7.34 -3.99 -14.79
N THR A 212 8.39 -3.25 -15.15
CA THR A 212 8.67 -1.93 -14.55
C THR A 212 7.59 -0.92 -14.92
N LEU A 213 7.16 -0.87 -16.19
CA LEU A 213 6.05 -0.01 -16.62
C LEU A 213 4.73 -0.39 -15.93
N PHE A 214 4.43 -1.69 -15.84
CA PHE A 214 3.26 -2.18 -15.12
C PHE A 214 3.31 -1.76 -13.64
N LEU A 215 4.44 -1.94 -12.97
CA LEU A 215 4.60 -1.56 -11.57
C LEU A 215 4.44 -0.05 -11.38
N ALA A 216 5.04 0.76 -12.24
CA ALA A 216 4.94 2.22 -12.16
C ALA A 216 3.49 2.70 -12.33
N LEU A 217 2.78 2.18 -13.33
CA LEU A 217 1.37 2.49 -13.54
C LEU A 217 0.50 1.97 -12.38
N PHE A 218 0.76 0.76 -11.91
CA PHE A 218 0.06 0.17 -10.76
C PHE A 218 0.21 1.04 -9.51
N LEU A 219 1.42 1.45 -9.17
CA LEU A 219 1.68 2.31 -8.00
C LEU A 219 1.07 3.69 -8.15
N PHE A 220 1.15 4.29 -9.35
CA PHE A 220 0.54 5.58 -9.65
C PHE A 220 -0.98 5.53 -9.48
N THR A 221 -1.63 4.53 -10.09
CA THR A 221 -3.07 4.32 -10.00
C THR A 221 -3.48 4.02 -8.57
N LEU A 222 -2.75 3.16 -7.85
CA LEU A 222 -3.01 2.87 -6.44
C LEU A 222 -2.96 4.18 -5.64
N ASN A 223 -1.87 4.94 -5.69
CA ASN A 223 -1.76 6.19 -4.94
C ASN A 223 -2.84 7.22 -5.29
N ALA A 224 -3.18 7.36 -6.57
CA ALA A 224 -4.14 8.36 -7.04
C ALA A 224 -5.57 8.07 -6.59
N THR A 225 -5.94 6.79 -6.45
CA THR A 225 -7.35 6.43 -6.22
C THR A 225 -7.59 5.51 -5.01
N LEU A 226 -6.57 5.20 -4.21
CA LEU A 226 -6.70 4.33 -3.02
C LEU A 226 -7.70 4.87 -2.00
N ASN A 227 -7.70 6.18 -1.73
CA ASN A 227 -8.66 6.78 -0.80
C ASN A 227 -10.09 6.61 -1.31
N SER A 228 -10.34 6.95 -2.58
CA SER A 228 -11.66 6.76 -3.20
C SER A 228 -12.08 5.28 -3.20
N PHE A 229 -11.17 4.38 -3.59
CA PHE A 229 -11.40 2.94 -3.55
C PHE A 229 -11.82 2.49 -2.16
N TYR A 230 -11.05 2.88 -1.14
CA TYR A 230 -11.24 2.48 0.25
C TYR A 230 -12.56 3.01 0.82
N SER A 231 -12.82 4.32 0.68
CA SER A 231 -14.05 4.95 1.17
C SER A 231 -15.29 4.33 0.55
N ASN A 232 -15.29 4.10 -0.76
CA ASN A 232 -16.43 3.51 -1.46
C ASN A 232 -16.58 2.01 -1.21
N LEU A 233 -15.48 1.28 -1.04
CA LEU A 233 -15.54 -0.13 -0.67
C LEU A 233 -16.22 -0.28 0.69
N ILE A 234 -15.86 0.54 1.68
CA ILE A 234 -16.58 0.59 2.96
C ILE A 234 -18.05 0.96 2.72
N GLY A 235 -18.32 1.96 1.88
CA GLY A 235 -19.66 2.37 1.46
C GLY A 235 -20.54 1.23 0.93
N LEU A 236 -19.97 0.33 0.13
CA LEU A 236 -20.67 -0.84 -0.42
C LEU A 236 -21.09 -1.83 0.69
N PHE A 237 -20.32 -1.92 1.78
CA PHE A 237 -20.60 -2.78 2.92
C PHE A 237 -21.32 -2.06 4.07
N SER A 238 -21.45 -0.73 4.02
CA SER A 238 -22.01 0.09 5.10
C SER A 238 -23.53 0.25 5.05
N SER A 239 -24.19 -0.09 3.94
CA SER A 239 -25.65 0.05 3.75
C SER A 239 -26.50 -0.86 4.64
N ALA A 240 -25.89 -1.66 5.53
CA ALA A 240 -26.59 -2.60 6.40
C ALA A 240 -25.93 -2.76 7.77
N ASN A 241 -25.72 -1.75 8.62
CA ASN A 241 -25.14 -1.91 9.99
C ASN A 241 -23.74 -2.60 10.09
N HIS A 242 -23.11 -2.98 8.97
CA HIS A 242 -21.82 -3.69 8.92
C HIS A 242 -20.63 -2.75 8.65
N ALA A 243 -20.86 -1.43 8.58
CA ALA A 243 -19.84 -0.40 8.34
C ALA A 243 -18.65 -0.48 9.31
N ILE A 244 -18.93 -0.90 10.55
CA ILE A 244 -17.95 -1.03 11.63
C ILE A 244 -16.91 -2.12 11.31
N LEU A 245 -17.25 -3.13 10.50
CA LEU A 245 -16.40 -4.32 10.34
C LEU A 245 -15.13 -4.08 9.51
N LEU A 246 -15.14 -3.11 8.59
CA LEU A 246 -13.98 -2.77 7.74
C LEU A 246 -13.41 -1.39 8.06
N ASP A 247 -13.85 -0.78 9.16
CA ASP A 247 -13.31 0.49 9.58
C ASP A 247 -11.81 0.37 9.90
N ASN A 248 -11.04 1.37 9.47
CA ASN A 248 -9.58 1.37 9.53
C ASN A 248 -8.90 0.08 8.99
N TRP A 249 -9.45 -0.58 7.95
CA TRP A 249 -8.89 -1.83 7.41
C TRP A 249 -7.43 -1.69 6.94
N LEU A 250 -7.08 -0.61 6.25
CA LEU A 250 -5.69 -0.30 5.88
C LEU A 250 -5.21 0.89 6.70
N LEU A 251 -4.30 0.64 7.64
CA LEU A 251 -3.77 1.68 8.51
C LEU A 251 -2.38 2.13 8.05
N PHE A 252 -2.29 3.36 7.56
CA PHE A 252 -1.08 3.87 6.90
C PHE A 252 -0.07 4.53 7.84
N TYR A 253 -0.43 4.77 9.09
CA TYR A 253 0.46 5.31 10.11
C TYR A 253 0.00 4.88 11.51
N PRO A 254 0.90 4.74 12.50
CA PRO A 254 0.52 4.50 13.87
C PRO A 254 -0.15 5.73 14.49
N GLY A 255 -1.28 5.52 15.17
CA GLY A 255 -1.99 6.56 15.89
C GLY A 255 -2.92 6.03 16.98
N LYS A 256 -4.08 6.66 17.13
CA LYS A 256 -5.06 6.33 18.19
C LYS A 256 -5.99 5.19 17.80
N THR A 257 -6.32 5.05 16.51
CA THR A 257 -7.22 4.00 16.04
C THR A 257 -6.45 2.79 15.54
N SER A 258 -7.03 1.60 15.73
CA SER A 258 -6.52 0.34 15.19
C SER A 258 -7.50 -0.25 14.19
N SER A 259 -7.01 -1.12 13.30
CA SER A 259 -7.87 -1.93 12.44
C SER A 259 -8.75 -2.85 13.27
N THR A 260 -9.96 -3.13 12.78
CA THR A 260 -10.83 -4.12 13.42
C THR A 260 -10.22 -5.53 13.40
N PRO A 261 -10.63 -6.44 14.29
CA PRO A 261 -10.17 -7.83 14.27
C PRO A 261 -10.41 -8.54 12.93
N LEU A 262 -11.54 -8.26 12.27
CA LEU A 262 -11.84 -8.81 10.95
C LEU A 262 -10.87 -8.29 9.88
N ALA A 263 -10.59 -6.98 9.86
CA ALA A 263 -9.61 -6.38 8.97
C ALA A 263 -8.21 -7.00 9.14
N ILE A 264 -7.79 -7.24 10.38
CA ILE A 264 -6.51 -7.93 10.68
C ILE A 264 -6.52 -9.35 10.11
N LEU A 265 -7.62 -10.10 10.29
CA LEU A 265 -7.75 -11.46 9.76
C LEU A 265 -7.71 -11.48 8.23
N ILE A 266 -8.38 -10.53 7.58
CA ILE A 266 -8.35 -10.37 6.11
C ILE A 266 -6.92 -10.07 5.64
N ASN A 267 -6.21 -9.16 6.30
CA ASN A 267 -4.82 -8.85 5.98
C ASN A 267 -3.90 -10.07 6.14
N PHE A 268 -4.09 -10.84 7.21
CA PHE A 268 -3.34 -12.09 7.40
C PHE A 268 -3.64 -13.11 6.28
N ALA A 269 -4.91 -13.27 5.92
CA ALA A 269 -5.31 -14.14 4.81
C ALA A 269 -4.68 -13.69 3.48
N LEU A 270 -4.65 -12.39 3.19
CA LEU A 270 -4.00 -11.83 2.02
C LEU A 270 -2.49 -12.11 1.99
N CYS A 271 -1.78 -11.97 3.11
CA CYS A 271 -0.37 -12.35 3.21
C CYS A 271 -0.15 -13.82 2.85
N VAL A 272 -0.96 -14.73 3.43
CA VAL A 272 -0.87 -16.17 3.15
C VAL A 272 -1.13 -16.46 1.68
N VAL A 273 -2.18 -15.88 1.10
CA VAL A 273 -2.55 -16.05 -0.30
C VAL A 273 -1.43 -15.57 -1.23
N PHE A 274 -0.92 -14.35 -1.03
CA PHE A 274 0.16 -13.82 -1.87
C PHE A 274 1.42 -14.66 -1.78
N LEU A 275 1.83 -15.08 -0.58
CA LEU A 275 3.02 -15.92 -0.40
C LEU A 275 2.83 -17.33 -0.98
N ALA A 276 1.63 -17.91 -0.86
CA ALA A 276 1.30 -19.22 -1.42
C ALA A 276 1.33 -19.19 -2.95
N ILE A 277 0.69 -18.19 -3.57
CA ILE A 277 0.72 -18.01 -5.02
C ILE A 277 2.15 -17.74 -5.49
N SER A 278 2.89 -16.87 -4.80
CA SER A 278 4.30 -16.59 -5.11
C SER A 278 5.14 -17.87 -5.11
N TYR A 279 4.93 -18.76 -4.13
CA TYR A 279 5.60 -20.05 -4.11
C TYR A 279 5.23 -20.95 -5.31
N VAL A 280 3.94 -21.03 -5.66
CA VAL A 280 3.44 -21.81 -6.80
C VAL A 280 4.01 -21.29 -8.13
N VAL A 281 4.16 -19.98 -8.28
CA VAL A 281 4.80 -19.38 -9.45
C VAL A 281 6.30 -19.67 -9.43
N PHE A 282 6.98 -19.44 -8.30
CA PHE A 282 8.44 -19.61 -8.15
C PHE A 282 8.90 -21.04 -8.49
N ARG A 283 8.16 -22.06 -8.04
CA ARG A 283 8.48 -23.46 -8.34
C ARG A 283 8.35 -23.79 -9.83
N SER A 284 7.52 -23.03 -10.55
CA SER A 284 7.13 -23.27 -11.95
C SER A 284 7.95 -22.44 -12.94
N ILE A 285 8.90 -21.63 -12.47
CA ILE A 285 9.78 -20.82 -13.33
C ILE A 285 10.65 -21.76 -14.19
N SER A 286 10.51 -21.62 -15.50
CA SER A 286 11.34 -22.26 -16.54
C SER A 286 12.22 -21.23 -17.25
N MET A 287 13.39 -21.66 -17.72
CA MET A 287 14.34 -20.80 -18.48
C MET A 287 13.92 -20.61 -19.94
N GLU A 288 12.99 -21.41 -20.43
CA GLU A 288 12.56 -21.41 -21.85
C GLU A 288 11.68 -20.20 -22.21
N ASN A 289 11.10 -19.52 -21.21
CA ASN A 289 10.15 -18.43 -21.40
C ASN A 289 10.74 -17.06 -21.07
N GLU A 290 12.06 -16.90 -21.20
CA GLU A 290 12.71 -15.62 -20.97
C GLU A 290 12.31 -14.59 -22.03
N GLY A 291 11.42 -13.67 -21.64
CA GLY A 291 10.96 -12.59 -22.50
C GLY A 291 9.44 -12.36 -22.47
N SER A 292 8.66 -13.31 -21.94
CA SER A 292 7.22 -13.11 -21.77
C SER A 292 6.89 -12.17 -20.61
N PHE A 293 5.74 -11.49 -20.71
CA PHE A 293 5.21 -10.61 -19.66
C PHE A 293 5.08 -11.34 -18.32
N LEU A 294 4.51 -12.55 -18.33
CA LEU A 294 4.47 -13.44 -17.17
C LEU A 294 5.66 -14.40 -17.17
N THR A 295 6.15 -14.76 -15.99
CA THR A 295 7.22 -15.76 -15.82
C THR A 295 6.79 -17.18 -16.16
N VAL A 296 5.50 -17.50 -15.94
CA VAL A 296 4.93 -18.83 -16.18
C VAL A 296 3.72 -18.71 -17.14
N PRO A 297 3.89 -19.00 -18.44
CA PRO A 297 2.82 -18.88 -19.44
C PRO A 297 1.55 -19.69 -19.15
N ASN A 298 1.67 -20.82 -18.45
CA ASN A 298 0.53 -21.70 -18.17
C ASN A 298 -0.55 -21.03 -17.33
N TYR A 299 -0.22 -19.97 -16.59
CA TYR A 299 -1.17 -19.24 -15.77
C TYR A 299 -1.78 -18.02 -16.46
N ARG A 300 -1.48 -17.76 -17.74
CA ARG A 300 -1.97 -16.57 -18.48
C ARG A 300 -3.47 -16.32 -18.35
N HIS A 301 -4.27 -17.38 -18.51
CA HIS A 301 -5.74 -17.29 -18.38
C HIS A 301 -6.15 -16.88 -16.97
N LEU A 302 -5.52 -17.45 -15.94
CA LEU A 302 -5.81 -17.11 -14.55
C LEU A 302 -5.46 -15.64 -14.24
N TYR A 303 -4.27 -15.18 -14.64
CA TYR A 303 -3.86 -13.78 -14.46
C TYR A 303 -4.75 -12.81 -15.23
N PHE A 304 -5.17 -13.18 -16.45
CA PHE A 304 -6.09 -12.38 -17.25
C PHE A 304 -7.45 -12.26 -16.59
N SER A 305 -8.04 -13.37 -16.15
CA SER A 305 -9.36 -13.37 -15.51
C SER A 305 -9.34 -12.63 -14.17
N LEU A 306 -8.36 -12.92 -13.31
CA LEU A 306 -8.21 -12.20 -12.03
C LEU A 306 -7.90 -10.72 -12.25
N GLY A 307 -7.00 -10.39 -13.17
CA GLY A 307 -6.68 -9.00 -13.52
C GLY A 307 -7.90 -8.24 -14.04
N SER A 308 -8.72 -8.88 -14.88
CA SER A 308 -9.96 -8.29 -15.39
C SER A 308 -10.96 -8.09 -14.25
N ILE A 309 -11.26 -9.11 -13.44
CA ILE A 309 -12.21 -9.00 -12.31
C ILE A 309 -11.76 -7.94 -11.32
N THR A 310 -10.48 -7.95 -10.91
CA THR A 310 -9.92 -6.96 -9.99
C THR A 310 -9.96 -5.56 -10.56
N SER A 311 -9.69 -5.38 -11.86
CA SER A 311 -9.81 -4.06 -12.51
C SER A 311 -11.25 -3.55 -12.55
N ILE A 312 -12.24 -4.44 -12.72
CA ILE A 312 -13.67 -4.10 -12.67
C ILE A 312 -14.04 -3.66 -11.26
N VAL A 313 -13.71 -4.46 -10.24
CA VAL A 313 -13.99 -4.13 -8.83
C VAL A 313 -13.29 -2.83 -8.43
N TYR A 314 -12.02 -2.68 -8.82
CA TYR A 314 -11.24 -1.47 -8.58
C TYR A 314 -11.88 -0.26 -9.23
N LEU A 315 -12.31 -0.38 -10.49
CA LEU A 315 -13.00 0.69 -11.19
C LEU A 315 -14.31 1.05 -10.51
N VAL A 316 -15.16 0.07 -10.18
CA VAL A 316 -16.43 0.33 -9.47
C VAL A 316 -16.19 1.08 -8.16
N CYS A 317 -15.21 0.65 -7.36
CA CYS A 317 -14.93 1.29 -6.08
C CYS A 317 -14.19 2.62 -6.23
N THR A 318 -13.44 2.86 -7.31
CA THR A 318 -12.76 4.15 -7.53
C THR A 318 -13.64 5.17 -8.24
N SER A 319 -14.53 4.71 -9.11
CA SER A 319 -15.47 5.54 -9.86
C SER A 319 -16.70 5.86 -9.05
N ALA A 320 -17.12 4.97 -8.13
CA ALA A 320 -18.26 5.11 -7.22
C ALA A 320 -18.42 6.58 -6.78
N MET A 321 -19.26 7.40 -7.41
CA MET A 321 -20.63 7.25 -7.90
C MET A 321 -21.69 7.10 -6.79
N TRP A 322 -21.27 6.93 -5.53
CA TRP A 322 -22.18 6.70 -4.39
C TRP A 322 -22.09 7.81 -3.35
N ARG A 323 -21.65 9.02 -3.75
CA ARG A 323 -21.95 10.19 -2.93
C ARG A 323 -23.45 10.35 -2.90
N HIS A 324 -23.98 10.39 -1.69
CA HIS A 324 -25.39 10.39 -1.35
C HIS A 324 -26.20 11.57 -1.95
N ASP A 325 -25.53 12.53 -2.61
CA ASP A 325 -26.11 13.83 -3.02
C ASP A 325 -25.80 14.28 -4.47
N SER A 326 -25.25 13.43 -5.35
CA SER A 326 -24.87 13.87 -6.71
C SER A 326 -25.44 12.96 -7.79
N TYR A 327 -26.35 13.50 -8.60
CA TYR A 327 -26.90 12.85 -9.79
C TYR A 327 -25.77 12.39 -10.72
N LEU A 328 -25.65 11.08 -10.89
CA LEU A 328 -24.73 10.49 -11.86
C LEU A 328 -25.08 10.97 -13.26
N THR A 329 -24.09 11.52 -13.96
CA THR A 329 -24.31 11.96 -15.34
C THR A 329 -24.18 10.75 -16.29
N PRO A 330 -24.94 10.68 -17.39
CA PRO A 330 -24.78 9.64 -18.42
C PRO A 330 -23.33 9.50 -18.92
N THR A 331 -22.55 10.58 -18.89
CA THR A 331 -21.14 10.60 -19.23
C THR A 331 -20.29 9.74 -18.30
N ASP A 332 -20.60 9.70 -16.99
CA ASP A 332 -19.84 8.91 -16.03
C ASP A 332 -19.98 7.39 -16.28
N TYR A 333 -21.18 6.96 -16.67
CA TYR A 333 -21.45 5.57 -17.08
C TYR A 333 -20.75 5.18 -18.37
N ILE A 334 -20.66 6.10 -19.34
CA ILE A 334 -19.95 5.88 -20.60
C ILE A 334 -18.44 5.74 -20.33
N PHE A 335 -17.86 6.60 -19.49
CA PHE A 335 -16.44 6.51 -19.11
C PHE A 335 -16.13 5.20 -18.38
N ALA A 336 -16.97 4.80 -17.42
CA ALA A 336 -16.84 3.52 -16.74
C ALA A 336 -16.91 2.34 -17.73
N GLY A 337 -17.89 2.35 -18.64
CA GLY A 337 -18.05 1.34 -19.69
C GLY A 337 -16.85 1.23 -20.63
N ILE A 338 -16.28 2.36 -21.05
CA ILE A 338 -15.09 2.40 -21.90
C ILE A 338 -13.88 1.80 -21.16
N PHE A 339 -13.65 2.16 -19.90
CA PHE A 339 -12.55 1.60 -19.12
C PHE A 339 -12.70 0.09 -18.88
N LEU A 340 -13.93 -0.39 -18.64
CA LEU A 340 -14.22 -1.82 -18.47
C LEU A 340 -13.88 -2.65 -19.71
N LEU A 341 -13.82 -2.04 -20.89
CA LEU A 341 -13.39 -2.69 -22.13
C LEU A 341 -11.88 -2.52 -22.39
N ILE A 342 -11.35 -1.31 -22.17
CA ILE A 342 -9.95 -0.99 -22.47
C ILE A 342 -8.98 -1.73 -21.54
N VAL A 343 -9.26 -1.81 -20.23
CA VAL A 343 -8.32 -2.41 -19.28
C VAL A 343 -8.14 -3.92 -19.51
N PRO A 344 -9.20 -4.73 -19.65
CA PRO A 344 -9.05 -6.13 -20.05
C PRO A 344 -8.41 -6.27 -21.43
N PHE A 345 -8.71 -5.39 -22.40
CA PHE A 345 -8.07 -5.44 -23.71
C PHE A 345 -6.55 -5.23 -23.63
N ILE A 346 -6.09 -4.22 -22.88
CA ILE A 346 -4.66 -3.97 -22.64
C ILE A 346 -4.01 -5.14 -21.89
N LEU A 347 -4.65 -5.66 -20.84
CA LEU A 347 -4.17 -6.85 -20.12
C LEU A 347 -4.05 -8.05 -21.06
N GLY A 348 -5.03 -8.24 -21.96
CA GLY A 348 -5.03 -9.27 -22.97
C GLY A 348 -3.84 -9.13 -23.92
N ILE A 349 -3.57 -7.92 -24.41
CA ILE A 349 -2.37 -7.65 -25.21
C ILE A 349 -1.13 -8.01 -24.40
N LEU A 350 -0.91 -7.44 -23.22
CA LEU A 350 0.30 -7.67 -22.43
C LEU A 350 0.56 -9.15 -22.12
N ILE A 351 -0.48 -9.89 -21.72
CA ILE A 351 -0.38 -11.29 -21.30
C ILE A 351 -0.16 -12.23 -22.50
N TYR A 352 -0.82 -11.97 -23.63
CA TYR A 352 -0.80 -12.86 -24.81
C TYR A 352 0.12 -12.39 -25.95
N PHE A 353 0.72 -11.19 -25.88
CA PHE A 353 1.52 -10.61 -26.96
C PHE A 353 2.58 -11.56 -27.51
N SER A 354 3.36 -12.19 -26.64
CA SER A 354 4.42 -13.12 -27.07
C SER A 354 3.87 -14.37 -27.75
N SER A 355 2.70 -14.87 -27.33
CA SER A 355 2.02 -15.98 -28.01
C SER A 355 1.47 -15.58 -29.38
N ILE A 356 0.93 -14.37 -29.48
CA ILE A 356 0.38 -13.84 -30.73
C ILE A 356 1.52 -13.64 -31.73
N LYS A 357 2.62 -13.01 -31.30
CA LYS A 357 3.83 -12.81 -32.13
C LYS A 357 4.36 -14.14 -32.65
N TYR A 358 4.51 -15.15 -31.79
CA TYR A 358 5.00 -16.47 -32.18
C TYR A 358 4.09 -17.15 -33.23
N LYS A 359 2.76 -17.11 -33.04
CA LYS A 359 1.81 -17.65 -34.04
C LYS A 359 1.91 -16.91 -35.38
N ILE A 360 2.07 -15.58 -35.37
CA ILE A 360 2.23 -14.78 -36.59
C ILE A 360 3.52 -15.18 -37.33
N GLU A 361 4.62 -15.36 -36.60
CA GLU A 361 5.91 -15.80 -37.18
C GLU A 361 5.79 -17.20 -37.80
N GLN A 362 5.13 -18.15 -37.13
CA GLN A 362 4.87 -19.48 -37.69
C GLN A 362 4.01 -19.42 -38.97
N ILE A 363 2.97 -18.58 -39.01
CA ILE A 363 2.14 -18.41 -40.20
C ILE A 363 2.96 -17.80 -41.35
N ARG A 364 3.84 -16.83 -41.07
CA ARG A 364 4.74 -16.25 -42.07
C ARG A 364 5.72 -17.28 -42.64
N GLN A 365 6.32 -18.10 -41.79
CA GLN A 365 7.22 -19.18 -42.21
C GLN A 365 6.49 -20.23 -43.05
N LYS A 366 5.27 -20.62 -42.68
CA LYS A 366 4.45 -21.53 -43.49
C LYS A 366 4.13 -20.97 -44.87
N LYS A 367 3.83 -19.67 -44.99
CA LYS A 367 3.58 -19.00 -46.27
C LYS A 367 4.82 -18.87 -47.15
N GLN A 368 6.01 -18.72 -46.55
CA GLN A 368 7.28 -18.68 -47.30
C GLN A 368 7.73 -20.06 -47.78
N ASN A 369 7.31 -21.14 -47.11
CA ASN A 369 7.72 -22.51 -47.42
C ASN A 369 6.67 -23.32 -48.22
N SER A 370 5.51 -22.74 -48.52
CA SER A 370 4.53 -23.36 -49.43
C SER A 370 5.02 -23.22 -50.88
N PRO A 371 5.30 -24.32 -51.61
CA PRO A 371 5.71 -24.25 -53.00
C PRO A 371 4.60 -23.65 -53.85
N SER A 372 4.99 -22.72 -54.73
CA SER A 372 4.14 -22.06 -55.74
C SER A 372 3.55 -23.05 -56.72
#